data_AF-A0A6B9YI65-F1
#
_entry.id   AF-A0A6B9YI65-F1
#
_cell.length_a   1.000
_cell.length_b   1.000
_cell.length_c   1.000
_cell.angle_alpha   90.00
_cell.angle_beta   90.00
_cell.angle_gamma   90.00
#
_symmetry.space_group_name_H-M   'P 1'
#
loop_
_entity.id
_entity.type
_entity.pdbx_description
1 polymer ?
#
loop_
_entity_poly.entity_id
_entity_poly.type
_entity_poly.pdbx_seq_one_letter_code
_entity_poly.pdbx_strand_id
1 'polypeptide(L)'
;MNQEVEFKHSRIIPTTFLLILTGFLMSFIPEVNWGLLGFNLGLAAVCMILFIVLWRVHRTQSKRYFSLLSYVMLNVLTIHFTIPVFRIIYGTAAFWAGIVVLAALVLLPYLFSEKIAQGIQNPGQSGLGKIYKIYAPLMIVFGTVLFAGTIGSPNPDALAISIFLFLCGMIFLSVAPVMLITPQRMEELENQ
;
A
#
# COMPACT_ATOMS: atom_id res chain seq x y z
N MET A 1 21.33 13.92 10.56
CA MET A 1 22.15 14.55 9.50
C MET A 1 21.38 14.49 8.18
N ASN A 2 20.92 15.63 7.68
CA ASN A 2 20.32 15.74 6.35
C ASN A 2 21.44 15.75 5.32
N GLN A 3 21.48 14.76 4.44
CA GLN A 3 22.43 14.70 3.33
C GLN A 3 21.66 14.91 2.03
N GLU A 4 22.26 15.65 1.09
CA GLU A 4 21.68 15.80 -0.24
C GLU A 4 21.72 14.45 -0.96
N VAL A 5 20.59 14.04 -1.52
CA VAL A 5 20.47 12.78 -2.25
C VAL A 5 20.77 13.02 -3.72
N GLU A 6 21.94 12.59 -4.16
CA GLU A 6 22.28 12.53 -5.58
C GLU A 6 21.34 11.57 -6.34
N PHE A 7 21.11 11.85 -7.63
CA PHE A 7 20.22 11.04 -8.46
C PHE A 7 20.62 9.55 -8.49
N LYS A 8 21.92 9.24 -8.52
CA LYS A 8 22.44 7.87 -8.50
C LYS A 8 22.01 7.08 -7.26
N HIS A 9 21.79 7.77 -6.14
CA HIS A 9 21.41 7.19 -4.86
C HIS A 9 19.91 7.35 -4.56
N SER A 10 19.15 7.96 -5.47
CA SER A 10 17.72 8.26 -5.30
C SER A 10 16.82 7.02 -5.23
N ARG A 11 17.29 5.86 -5.72
CA ARG A 11 16.51 4.61 -5.83
C ARG A 11 15.25 4.70 -6.70
N ILE A 12 15.05 5.77 -7.47
CA ILE A 12 13.89 5.92 -8.37
C ILE A 12 13.82 4.78 -9.38
N ILE A 13 14.92 4.52 -10.08
CA ILE A 13 15.00 3.46 -11.11
C ILE A 13 14.70 2.07 -10.53
N PRO A 14 15.38 1.58 -9.48
CA PRO A 14 15.10 0.24 -8.95
C PRO A 14 13.68 0.12 -8.39
N THR A 15 13.14 1.18 -7.77
CA THR A 15 11.76 1.16 -7.26
C THR A 15 10.74 1.14 -8.40
N THR A 16 10.91 1.95 -9.44
CA THR A 16 10.05 1.90 -10.62
C THR A 16 10.12 0.55 -11.32
N PHE A 17 11.32 -0.04 -11.45
CA PHE A 17 11.48 -1.37 -12.02
C PHE A 17 10.74 -2.44 -11.22
N LEU A 18 10.79 -2.38 -9.88
CA LEU A 18 10.02 -3.26 -9.01
C LEU A 18 8.51 -3.12 -9.25
N LEU A 19 8.00 -1.90 -9.39
CA LEU A 19 6.58 -1.65 -9.65
C LEU A 19 6.17 -2.18 -11.04
N ILE A 20 7.00 -2.00 -12.06
CA ILE A 20 6.77 -2.57 -13.40
C ILE A 20 6.73 -4.10 -13.33
N LEU A 21 7.71 -4.73 -12.67
CA LEU A 21 7.80 -6.18 -12.58
C LEU A 21 6.61 -6.78 -11.84
N THR A 22 6.25 -6.21 -10.69
CA THR A 22 5.10 -6.67 -9.90
C THR A 22 3.79 -6.42 -10.64
N GLY A 23 3.61 -5.26 -11.25
CA GLY A 23 2.45 -4.94 -12.07
C GLY A 23 2.31 -5.89 -13.27
N PHE A 24 3.42 -6.23 -13.92
CA PHE A 24 3.46 -7.22 -14.99
C PHE A 24 2.94 -8.57 -14.47
N LEU A 25 3.58 -9.15 -13.45
CA LEU A 25 3.20 -10.47 -12.90
C LEU A 25 1.73 -10.53 -12.49
N MET A 26 1.24 -9.51 -11.78
CA MET A 26 -0.13 -9.48 -11.27
C MET A 26 -1.19 -9.31 -12.38
N SER A 27 -0.79 -8.84 -13.56
CA SER A 27 -1.71 -8.73 -14.72
C SER A 27 -2.05 -10.09 -15.35
N PHE A 28 -1.20 -11.09 -15.13
CA PHE A 28 -1.37 -12.44 -15.67
C PHE A 28 -1.96 -13.42 -14.66
N ILE A 29 -2.20 -12.98 -13.41
CA ILE A 29 -2.82 -13.80 -12.36
C ILE A 29 -4.27 -13.31 -12.13
N PRO A 30 -5.27 -14.20 -12.09
CA PRO A 30 -5.19 -15.65 -12.38
C PRO A 30 -5.17 -15.99 -13.88
N GLU A 31 -5.67 -15.09 -14.74
CA GLU A 31 -5.71 -15.28 -16.20
C GLU A 31 -5.05 -14.11 -16.92
N VAL A 32 -4.62 -14.29 -18.16
CA VAL A 32 -4.00 -13.23 -18.97
C VAL A 32 -4.97 -12.06 -19.17
N ASN A 33 -4.56 -10.84 -18.77
CA ASN A 33 -5.33 -9.64 -19.05
C ASN A 33 -4.43 -8.47 -19.49
N TRP A 34 -4.47 -8.18 -20.78
CA TRP A 34 -3.68 -7.10 -21.40
C TRP A 34 -4.13 -5.70 -20.99
N GLY A 35 -5.42 -5.51 -20.69
CA GLY A 35 -5.93 -4.23 -20.19
C GLY A 35 -5.38 -3.90 -18.80
N LEU A 36 -5.31 -4.90 -17.92
CA LEU A 36 -4.69 -4.76 -16.60
C LEU A 36 -3.18 -4.50 -16.69
N LEU A 37 -2.50 -5.11 -17.67
CA LEU A 37 -1.10 -4.80 -17.93
C LEU A 37 -0.91 -3.33 -18.30
N GLY A 38 -1.72 -2.80 -19.22
CA GLY A 38 -1.70 -1.39 -19.57
C GLY A 38 -1.95 -0.47 -18.37
N PHE A 39 -2.94 -0.81 -17.53
CA PHE A 39 -3.23 -0.08 -16.29
C PHE A 39 -2.04 -0.10 -15.32
N ASN A 40 -1.46 -1.26 -15.04
CA ASN A 40 -0.36 -1.40 -14.08
C ASN A 40 0.93 -0.71 -14.57
N LEU A 41 1.22 -0.76 -15.88
CA LEU A 41 2.33 -0.02 -16.48
C LEU A 41 2.08 1.50 -16.41
N GLY A 42 0.85 1.94 -16.67
CA GLY A 42 0.45 3.34 -16.51
C GLY A 42 0.61 3.83 -15.07
N LEU A 43 0.17 3.01 -14.10
CA LEU A 43 0.32 3.30 -12.67
C LEU A 43 1.80 3.42 -12.28
N ALA A 44 2.64 2.49 -12.73
CA ALA A 44 4.09 2.54 -12.50
C ALA A 44 4.76 3.77 -13.14
N ALA A 45 4.31 4.18 -14.33
CA ALA A 45 4.81 5.39 -15.01
C ALA A 45 4.43 6.67 -14.24
N VAL A 46 3.17 6.78 -13.79
CA VAL A 46 2.74 7.88 -12.92
C VAL A 46 3.56 7.92 -11.63
N CYS A 47 3.83 6.76 -11.04
CA CYS A 47 4.66 6.67 -9.83
C CYS A 47 6.10 7.09 -10.09
N MET A 48 6.69 6.75 -11.24
CA MET A 48 8.01 7.23 -11.64
C MET A 48 8.07 8.76 -11.70
N ILE A 49 7.07 9.40 -12.31
CA ILE A 49 6.97 10.86 -12.34
C ILE A 49 6.88 11.41 -10.93
N LEU A 50 6.03 10.82 -10.08
CA LEU A 50 5.86 11.23 -8.69
C LEU A 50 7.17 11.08 -7.90
N PHE A 51 7.93 10.01 -8.10
CA PHE A 51 9.25 9.84 -7.47
C PHE A 51 10.25 10.91 -7.90
N ILE A 52 10.25 11.31 -9.18
CA ILE A 52 11.09 12.40 -9.68
C ILE A 52 10.68 13.73 -9.02
N VAL A 53 9.38 13.99 -8.88
CA VAL A 53 8.87 15.19 -8.18
C VAL A 53 9.28 15.17 -6.71
N LEU A 54 9.06 14.06 -6.00
CA LEU A 54 9.47 13.92 -4.60
C LEU A 54 10.97 14.10 -4.41
N TRP A 55 11.78 13.58 -5.33
CA TRP A 55 13.22 13.76 -5.31
C TRP A 55 13.59 15.24 -5.49
N ARG A 56 13.01 15.94 -6.48
CA ARG A 56 13.29 17.37 -6.67
C ARG A 56 12.91 18.23 -5.46
N VAL A 57 11.77 17.94 -4.83
CA VAL A 57 11.26 18.72 -3.70
C VAL A 57 12.03 18.41 -2.41
N HIS A 58 12.36 17.14 -2.16
CA HIS A 58 12.93 16.69 -0.88
C HIS A 58 14.39 16.22 -0.97
N ARG A 59 15.13 16.55 -2.03
CA ARG A 59 16.54 16.14 -2.22
C ARG A 59 17.45 16.46 -1.04
N THR A 60 17.20 17.56 -0.33
CA THR A 60 18.00 18.01 0.81
C THR A 60 17.64 17.30 2.12
N GLN A 61 16.51 16.58 2.16
CA GLN A 61 16.00 15.86 3.33
C GLN A 61 15.92 14.35 3.04
N SER A 62 17.09 13.70 2.98
CA SER A 62 17.21 12.27 2.61
C SER A 62 16.24 11.34 3.33
N LYS A 63 16.10 11.48 4.67
CA LYS A 63 15.17 10.66 5.47
C LYS A 63 13.72 10.83 5.01
N ARG A 64 13.26 12.08 4.82
CA ARG A 64 11.89 12.38 4.39
C ARG A 64 11.64 11.86 2.97
N TYR A 65 12.60 12.07 2.08
CA TYR A 65 12.54 11.57 0.72
C TYR A 65 12.35 10.05 0.65
N PHE A 66 13.21 9.28 1.33
CA PHE A 66 13.11 7.81 1.31
C PHE A 66 11.84 7.29 1.98
N SER A 67 11.35 7.98 3.02
CA SER A 67 10.09 7.67 3.68
C SER A 67 8.90 7.84 2.73
N LEU A 68 8.81 8.98 2.03
CA LEU A 68 7.74 9.24 1.06
C LEU A 68 7.82 8.32 -0.17
N LEU A 69 9.03 8.03 -0.66
CA LEU A 69 9.24 7.07 -1.74
C LEU A 69 8.73 5.68 -1.34
N SER A 70 9.08 5.22 -0.12
CA SER A 70 8.63 3.94 0.41
C SER A 70 7.11 3.91 0.64
N TYR A 71 6.53 5.02 1.11
CA TYR A 71 5.08 5.16 1.27
C TYR A 71 4.33 4.90 -0.05
N VAL A 72 4.72 5.60 -1.11
CA VAL A 72 4.09 5.46 -2.43
C VAL A 72 4.32 4.05 -2.97
N MET A 73 5.53 3.53 -2.87
CA MET A 73 5.87 2.16 -3.29
C MET A 73 4.98 1.12 -2.61
N LEU A 74 4.83 1.18 -1.29
CA LEU A 74 4.01 0.22 -0.52
C LEU A 74 2.53 0.27 -0.92
N ASN A 75 1.97 1.47 -1.13
CA ASN A 75 0.58 1.59 -1.58
C ASN A 75 0.36 0.99 -2.97
N VAL A 76 1.28 1.22 -3.91
CA VAL A 76 1.18 0.67 -5.27
C VAL A 76 1.34 -0.86 -5.24
N LEU A 77 2.26 -1.38 -4.42
CA LEU A 77 2.40 -2.82 -4.22
C LEU A 77 1.13 -3.43 -3.63
N THR A 78 0.48 -2.77 -2.67
CA THR A 78 -0.84 -3.20 -2.16
C THR A 78 -1.86 -3.27 -3.29
N ILE A 79 -1.96 -2.25 -4.14
CA ILE A 79 -2.87 -2.27 -5.29
C ILE A 79 -2.55 -3.47 -6.19
N HIS A 80 -1.30 -3.65 -6.62
CA HIS A 80 -0.91 -4.77 -7.47
C HIS A 80 -1.27 -6.13 -6.84
N PHE A 81 -1.01 -6.30 -5.55
CA PHE A 81 -1.21 -7.57 -4.86
C PHE A 81 -2.68 -7.87 -4.54
N THR A 82 -3.54 -6.85 -4.53
CA THR A 82 -4.98 -7.05 -4.38
C THR A 82 -5.67 -7.44 -5.69
N ILE A 83 -5.14 -7.04 -6.85
CA ILE A 83 -5.74 -7.30 -8.18
C ILE A 83 -6.18 -8.76 -8.36
N PRO A 84 -5.34 -9.80 -8.10
CA PRO A 84 -5.74 -11.18 -8.33
C PRO A 84 -7.02 -11.60 -7.60
N VAL A 85 -7.19 -11.19 -6.34
CA VAL A 85 -8.43 -11.50 -5.59
C VAL A 85 -9.62 -10.76 -6.16
N PHE A 86 -9.47 -9.47 -6.46
CA PHE A 86 -10.55 -8.67 -7.04
C PHE A 86 -11.04 -9.23 -8.37
N ARG A 87 -10.16 -9.89 -9.13
CA ARG A 87 -10.55 -10.58 -10.37
C ARG A 87 -11.38 -11.83 -10.12
N ILE A 88 -11.06 -12.61 -9.10
CA ILE A 88 -11.82 -13.83 -8.76
C ILE A 88 -13.26 -13.47 -8.40
N ILE A 89 -13.46 -12.36 -7.67
CA ILE A 89 -14.79 -11.94 -7.22
C ILE A 89 -15.45 -10.90 -8.14
N TYR A 90 -14.88 -10.67 -9.34
CA TYR A 90 -15.36 -9.63 -10.25
C TYR A 90 -16.85 -9.81 -10.59
N GLY A 91 -17.60 -8.70 -10.58
CA GLY A 91 -19.04 -8.70 -10.86
C GLY A 91 -19.94 -9.09 -9.67
N THR A 92 -19.37 -9.48 -8.53
CA THR A 92 -20.13 -9.76 -7.30
C THR A 92 -20.31 -8.50 -6.44
N ALA A 93 -21.23 -8.53 -5.47
CA ALA A 93 -21.33 -7.46 -4.46
C ALA A 93 -20.05 -7.31 -3.61
N ALA A 94 -19.35 -8.43 -3.39
CA ALA A 94 -18.08 -8.45 -2.66
C ALA A 94 -16.98 -7.63 -3.36
N PHE A 95 -16.98 -7.59 -4.70
CA PHE A 95 -16.05 -6.76 -5.48
C PHE A 95 -16.23 -5.27 -5.16
N TRP A 96 -17.47 -4.77 -5.22
CA TRP A 96 -17.77 -3.37 -4.97
C TRP A 96 -17.52 -2.97 -3.52
N ALA A 97 -17.96 -3.81 -2.57
CA ALA A 97 -17.65 -3.63 -1.15
C ALA A 97 -16.13 -3.62 -0.92
N GLY A 98 -15.41 -4.50 -1.63
CA GLY A 98 -13.96 -4.56 -1.59
C GLY A 98 -13.30 -3.26 -2.05
N ILE A 99 -13.75 -2.67 -3.16
CA ILE A 99 -13.17 -1.42 -3.67
C ILE A 99 -13.35 -0.30 -2.64
N VAL A 100 -14.54 -0.19 -2.04
CA VAL A 100 -14.83 0.83 -1.02
C VAL A 100 -13.92 0.66 0.20
N VAL A 101 -13.76 -0.56 0.68
CA VAL A 101 -12.89 -0.84 1.83
C VAL A 101 -11.42 -0.58 1.49
N LEU A 102 -10.93 -1.03 0.34
CA LEU A 102 -9.55 -0.80 -0.08
C LEU A 102 -9.25 0.70 -0.20
N ALA A 103 -10.17 1.46 -0.80
CA ALA A 103 -10.07 2.91 -0.88
C ALA A 103 -10.05 3.56 0.51
N ALA A 104 -10.93 3.13 1.43
CA ALA A 104 -10.93 3.61 2.80
C ALA A 104 -9.61 3.30 3.51
N LEU A 105 -9.05 2.10 3.32
CA LEU A 105 -7.80 1.70 3.95
C LEU A 105 -6.59 2.47 3.37
N VAL A 106 -6.60 2.87 2.10
CA VAL A 106 -5.56 3.75 1.52
C VAL A 106 -5.72 5.21 1.97
N LEU A 107 -6.96 5.72 2.06
CA LEU A 107 -7.24 7.12 2.35
C LEU A 107 -7.19 7.48 3.84
N LEU A 108 -7.76 6.64 4.71
CA LEU A 108 -7.83 6.92 6.15
C LEU A 108 -6.45 7.19 6.77
N PRO A 109 -5.38 6.44 6.45
CA PRO A 109 -4.09 6.70 7.06
C PRO A 109 -3.43 7.99 6.57
N TYR A 110 -3.76 8.46 5.36
CA TYR A 110 -3.35 9.78 4.91
C TYR A 110 -4.03 10.88 5.75
N LEU A 111 -5.36 10.77 5.92
CA LEU A 111 -6.17 11.74 6.68
C LEU A 111 -5.86 11.75 8.19
N PHE A 112 -5.45 10.61 8.76
CA PHE A 112 -5.19 10.46 10.19
C PHE A 112 -3.71 10.27 10.54
N SER A 113 -2.80 10.64 9.63
CA SER A 113 -1.35 10.45 9.78
C SER A 113 -0.78 10.96 11.11
N GLU A 114 -1.25 12.10 11.63
CA GLU A 114 -0.83 12.63 12.94
C GLU A 114 -1.28 11.77 14.14
N LYS A 115 -2.51 11.25 14.09
CA LYS A 115 -3.04 10.37 15.16
C LYS A 115 -2.37 9.00 15.15
N ILE A 116 -1.94 8.55 13.97
CA ILE A 116 -1.13 7.33 13.81
C ILE A 116 0.24 7.54 14.45
N ALA A 117 0.88 8.69 14.22
CA ALA A 117 2.18 9.01 14.82
C ALA A 117 2.17 9.00 16.34
N GLN A 118 1.22 9.72 16.95
CA GLN A 118 1.02 9.76 18.40
C GLN A 118 0.83 8.37 18.98
N GLY A 119 0.08 7.56 18.23
CA GLY A 119 -0.19 6.19 18.56
C GLY A 119 1.03 5.27 18.66
N ILE A 120 2.04 5.42 17.78
CA ILE A 120 3.19 4.49 17.67
C ILE A 120 4.06 4.61 18.92
N GLN A 121 4.14 5.83 19.45
CA GLN A 121 5.03 6.16 20.56
C GLN A 121 4.45 5.79 21.91
N ASN A 122 3.13 5.81 22.05
CA ASN A 122 2.44 5.46 23.29
C ASN A 122 1.44 4.31 23.06
N PRO A 123 1.88 3.09 22.74
CA PRO A 123 1.00 1.97 22.37
C PRO A 123 -0.01 1.60 23.46
N GLY A 124 0.25 1.95 24.73
CA GLY A 124 -0.64 1.72 25.87
C GLY A 124 -1.66 2.83 26.18
N GLN A 125 -1.48 4.07 25.72
CA GLN A 125 -2.34 5.21 26.08
C GLN A 125 -2.89 6.04 24.91
N SER A 126 -2.36 5.88 23.69
CA SER A 126 -2.63 6.80 22.59
C SER A 126 -3.42 6.17 21.43
N GLY A 127 -3.99 7.03 20.59
CA GLY A 127 -5.01 6.72 19.59
C GLY A 127 -4.66 5.68 18.50
N LEU A 128 -3.46 5.10 18.46
CA LEU A 128 -3.21 3.93 17.59
C LEU A 128 -4.03 2.72 18.01
N GLY A 129 -4.28 2.56 19.30
CA GLY A 129 -5.23 1.56 19.76
C GLY A 129 -6.59 1.76 19.10
N LYS A 130 -7.03 3.01 18.85
CA LYS A 130 -8.29 3.31 18.14
C LYS A 130 -8.22 3.04 16.64
N ILE A 131 -7.09 3.34 15.98
CA ILE A 131 -6.95 3.11 14.53
C ILE A 131 -6.77 1.62 14.25
N TYR A 132 -5.92 0.88 14.96
CA TYR A 132 -5.89 -0.59 14.87
C TYR A 132 -7.22 -1.24 15.30
N LYS A 133 -7.95 -0.67 16.27
CA LYS A 133 -9.33 -1.11 16.59
C LYS A 133 -10.33 -0.90 15.45
N ILE A 134 -10.04 -0.04 14.46
CA ILE A 134 -10.88 0.13 13.26
C ILE A 134 -10.29 -0.70 12.11
N TYR A 135 -8.98 -0.63 11.91
CA TYR A 135 -8.24 -1.30 10.85
C TYR A 135 -8.29 -2.83 10.98
N ALA A 136 -8.10 -3.38 12.18
CA ALA A 136 -8.14 -4.82 12.42
C ALA A 136 -9.52 -5.44 12.14
N PRO A 137 -10.65 -4.89 12.61
CA PRO A 137 -11.96 -5.40 12.19
C PRO A 137 -12.25 -5.12 10.71
N LEU A 138 -11.84 -3.98 10.13
CA LEU A 138 -11.96 -3.78 8.67
C LEU A 138 -11.20 -4.85 7.88
N MET A 139 -9.99 -5.18 8.31
CA MET A 139 -9.16 -6.26 7.78
C MET A 139 -9.83 -7.63 7.88
N ILE A 140 -10.40 -7.94 9.04
CA ILE A 140 -11.10 -9.22 9.29
C ILE A 140 -12.38 -9.29 8.46
N VAL A 141 -13.19 -8.23 8.44
CA VAL A 141 -14.41 -8.13 7.63
C VAL A 141 -14.06 -8.28 6.15
N PHE A 142 -13.03 -7.59 5.68
CA PHE A 142 -12.59 -7.70 4.30
C PHE A 142 -12.13 -9.11 3.96
N GLY A 143 -11.28 -9.73 4.79
CA GLY A 143 -10.86 -11.12 4.62
C GLY A 143 -12.05 -12.09 4.60
N THR A 144 -13.07 -11.83 5.42
CA THR A 144 -14.30 -12.66 5.49
C THR A 144 -15.15 -12.51 4.24
N VAL A 145 -15.35 -11.28 3.76
CA VAL A 145 -16.08 -10.98 2.52
C VAL A 145 -15.39 -11.61 1.32
N LEU A 146 -14.06 -11.53 1.26
CA LEU A 146 -13.27 -12.19 0.22
C LEU A 146 -13.38 -13.71 0.30
N PHE A 147 -13.19 -14.28 1.50
CA PHE A 147 -13.29 -15.72 1.71
C PHE A 147 -14.66 -16.24 1.29
N ALA A 148 -15.75 -15.59 1.73
CA ALA A 148 -17.11 -15.93 1.34
C ALA A 148 -17.34 -15.83 -0.18
N GLY A 149 -16.79 -14.80 -0.84
CA GLY A 149 -16.86 -14.63 -2.30
C GLY A 149 -16.05 -15.67 -3.09
N THR A 150 -15.18 -16.43 -2.43
CA THR A 150 -14.35 -17.46 -3.06
C THR A 150 -14.86 -18.90 -2.85
N ILE A 151 -15.84 -19.10 -1.95
CA ILE A 151 -16.50 -20.40 -1.71
C ILE A 151 -17.29 -20.76 -2.97
N GLY A 152 -16.74 -21.65 -3.80
CA GLY A 152 -17.30 -22.04 -5.10
C GLY A 152 -16.42 -21.68 -6.31
N SER A 153 -15.22 -21.11 -6.10
CA SER A 153 -14.30 -20.83 -7.21
C SER A 153 -13.88 -22.11 -7.95
N PRO A 154 -13.97 -22.14 -9.29
CA PRO A 154 -13.57 -23.29 -10.11
C PRO A 154 -12.05 -23.50 -10.19
N ASN A 155 -11.23 -22.55 -9.70
CA ASN A 155 -9.77 -22.64 -9.72
C ASN A 155 -9.18 -22.46 -8.29
N PRO A 156 -8.98 -23.57 -7.55
CA PRO A 156 -8.48 -23.55 -6.17
C PRO A 156 -7.04 -23.04 -6.04
N ASP A 157 -6.17 -23.33 -7.02
CA ASP A 157 -4.75 -22.97 -6.98
C ASP A 157 -4.56 -21.45 -7.15
N ALA A 158 -5.31 -20.86 -8.09
CA ALA A 158 -5.35 -19.42 -8.28
C ALA A 158 -5.88 -18.67 -7.05
N LEU A 159 -6.82 -19.28 -6.33
CA LEU A 159 -7.41 -18.73 -5.10
C LEU A 159 -6.38 -18.67 -3.98
N ALA A 160 -5.61 -19.73 -3.75
CA ALA A 160 -4.58 -19.76 -2.70
C ALA A 160 -3.52 -18.67 -2.91
N ILE A 161 -3.00 -18.55 -4.13
CA ILE A 161 -2.01 -17.51 -4.49
C ILE A 161 -2.61 -16.11 -4.33
N SER A 162 -3.86 -15.92 -4.77
CA SER A 162 -4.52 -14.62 -4.67
C SER A 162 -4.73 -14.20 -3.22
N ILE A 163 -5.18 -15.11 -2.35
CA ILE A 163 -5.33 -14.82 -0.90
C ILE A 163 -3.97 -14.48 -0.28
N PHE A 164 -2.92 -15.25 -0.59
CA PHE A 164 -1.58 -14.99 -0.07
C PHE A 164 -1.08 -13.59 -0.46
N LEU A 165 -1.17 -13.25 -1.75
CA LEU A 165 -0.78 -11.93 -2.25
C LEU A 165 -1.61 -10.83 -1.60
N PHE A 166 -2.91 -11.04 -1.46
CA PHE A 166 -3.80 -10.11 -0.79
C PHE A 166 -3.34 -9.84 0.66
N LEU A 167 -3.03 -10.88 1.44
CA LEU A 167 -2.50 -10.73 2.80
C LEU A 167 -1.19 -9.94 2.82
N CYS A 168 -0.26 -10.20 1.89
CA CYS A 168 0.96 -9.41 1.74
C CYS A 168 0.64 -7.93 1.45
N GLY A 169 -0.31 -7.65 0.57
CA GLY A 169 -0.77 -6.29 0.26
C GLY A 169 -1.31 -5.57 1.50
N MET A 170 -2.02 -6.29 2.37
CA MET A 170 -2.55 -5.71 3.60
C MET A 170 -1.49 -5.44 4.67
N ILE A 171 -0.44 -6.27 4.74
CA ILE A 171 0.72 -5.99 5.59
C ILE A 171 1.38 -4.70 5.13
N PHE A 172 1.60 -4.51 3.83
CA PHE A 172 2.15 -3.27 3.29
C PHE A 172 1.30 -2.06 3.64
N LEU A 173 -0.03 -2.20 3.55
CA LEU A 173 -0.97 -1.14 3.86
C LEU A 173 -0.98 -0.76 5.35
N SER A 174 -0.67 -1.72 6.23
CA SER A 174 -0.52 -1.47 7.68
C SER A 174 0.79 -0.74 8.01
N VAL A 175 1.84 -0.94 7.22
CA VAL A 175 3.16 -0.31 7.40
C VAL A 175 3.25 1.05 6.72
N ALA A 176 2.59 1.24 5.57
CA ALA A 176 2.63 2.47 4.79
C ALA A 176 2.40 3.76 5.62
N PRO A 177 1.42 3.83 6.53
CA PRO A 177 1.10 5.07 7.25
C PRO A 177 2.25 5.57 8.14
N VAL A 178 3.07 4.65 8.64
CA VAL A 178 4.26 4.98 9.45
C VAL A 178 5.24 5.83 8.65
N MET A 179 5.31 5.58 7.34
CA MET A 179 6.22 6.28 6.42
C MET A 179 5.78 7.73 6.11
N LEU A 180 4.57 8.13 6.48
CA LEU A 180 4.10 9.53 6.34
C LEU A 180 4.61 10.45 7.45
N ILE A 181 5.18 9.92 8.52
CA ILE A 181 5.58 10.69 9.70
C ILE A 181 7.02 11.21 9.51
N THR A 182 7.28 12.48 9.84
CA THR A 182 8.64 13.02 9.77
C THR A 182 9.44 12.61 11.01
N PRO A 183 10.77 12.40 10.89
CA PRO A 183 11.61 12.09 12.04
C PRO A 183 11.58 13.16 13.13
N GLN A 184 11.54 14.43 12.75
CA GLN A 184 11.44 15.56 13.70
C GLN A 184 10.11 15.55 14.46
N ARG A 185 9.01 15.21 13.78
CA ARG A 185 7.69 15.09 14.42
C ARG A 185 7.64 13.87 15.35
N MET A 186 8.40 12.82 15.06
CA MET A 186 8.57 11.72 16.03
C MET A 186 9.31 12.22 17.29
N GLU A 187 10.41 12.95 17.16
CA GLU A 187 11.13 13.51 18.33
C GLU A 187 10.27 14.51 19.13
N GLU A 188 9.44 15.33 18.48
CA GLU A 188 8.49 16.24 19.15
C GLU A 188 7.43 15.51 19.98
N LEU A 189 6.95 14.38 19.47
CA LEU A 189 5.93 13.58 20.13
C LEU A 189 6.50 12.70 21.26
N GLU A 190 7.80 12.36 21.23
CA GLU A 190 8.49 11.60 22.28
C GLU A 190 8.77 12.46 23.52
N ASN A 191 8.85 13.79 23.35
CA ASN A 191 9.09 14.77 24.41
C ASN A 191 7.80 15.43 24.96
N GLN A 192 6.61 14.94 24.58
CA GLN A 192 5.30 15.32 25.13
C GLN A 192 4.79 14.28 26.12
#